data_AF-T1CFJ9-F1
#
_entry.id   AF-T1CFJ9-F1
#
_cell.length_a   1.000
_cell.length_b   1.000
_cell.length_c   1.000
_cell.angle_alpha   90.00
_cell.angle_beta   90.00
_cell.angle_gamma   90.00
#
_symmetry.space_group_name_H-M   'P 1'
#
loop_
_entity.id
_entity.type
_entity.pdbx_description
1 polymer ?
#
loop_
_entity_poly.entity_id
_entity_poly.type
_entity_poly.pdbx_seq_one_letter_code
_entity_poly.pdbx_strand_id
1 'polypeptide(L)'
;MQVPRNGGTVHFAPLRTNHVTFTFPKVKSILSFDSLTSHLIPLPIGLANLSFPALDNLPIPAIDLQRQFSLKCGQGPPLQIGDVTYPTSVTGTVAELYALEPMSLVVCGARNQQVTLGSGTQQLDAPYTGDGLRITTVDLLGTRLAAPAPPRGNYTATSLLG
;
A
#
# COMPACT_ATOMS: atom_id res chain seq x y z
N MET A 1 -25.25 5.10 33.21
CA MET A 1 -24.10 6.02 33.14
C MET A 1 -24.28 6.87 31.90
N GLN A 2 -24.44 8.19 32.04
CA GLN A 2 -24.89 9.07 30.96
C GLN A 2 -23.74 9.98 30.54
N VAL A 3 -23.29 9.86 29.29
CA VAL A 3 -22.17 10.66 28.75
C VAL A 3 -22.75 12.00 28.26
N PRO A 4 -22.16 13.17 28.64
CA PRO A 4 -22.61 14.47 28.17
C PRO A 4 -22.45 14.64 26.64
N ARG A 5 -23.21 15.56 26.05
CA ARG A 5 -23.33 15.72 24.58
C ARG A 5 -22.01 16.06 23.85
N ASN A 6 -20.99 16.52 24.56
CA ASN A 6 -19.69 16.93 24.02
C ASN A 6 -18.54 16.04 24.53
N GLY A 7 -18.87 14.82 24.97
CA GLY A 7 -17.95 13.98 25.74
C GLY A 7 -17.99 14.31 27.24
N GLY A 8 -17.29 13.53 28.04
CA GLY A 8 -17.20 13.75 29.47
C GLY A 8 -16.44 12.65 30.20
N THR A 9 -16.18 12.89 31.48
CA THR A 9 -15.49 11.96 32.36
C THR A 9 -16.48 11.04 33.06
N VAL A 10 -16.10 9.78 33.16
CA VAL A 10 -16.86 8.74 33.82
C VAL A 10 -16.00 8.14 34.93
N HIS A 11 -16.59 7.97 36.11
CA HIS A 11 -15.92 7.34 37.25
C HIS A 11 -16.46 5.92 37.49
N PHE A 12 -15.58 5.03 37.91
CA PHE A 12 -15.87 3.66 38.29
C PHE A 12 -14.93 3.26 39.44
N ALA A 13 -15.24 2.17 40.15
CA ALA A 13 -14.39 1.68 41.22
C ALA A 13 -13.00 1.30 40.68
N PRO A 14 -11.90 1.53 41.43
CA PRO A 14 -10.56 1.16 40.98
C PRO A 14 -10.49 -0.31 40.55
N LEU A 15 -9.92 -0.56 39.37
CA LEU A 15 -9.80 -1.89 38.78
C LEU A 15 -8.37 -2.10 38.29
N ARG A 16 -7.80 -3.29 38.55
CA ARG A 16 -6.51 -3.71 37.99
C ARG A 16 -6.75 -4.71 36.86
N THR A 17 -6.62 -4.25 35.62
CA THR A 17 -6.87 -5.04 34.41
C THR A 17 -6.05 -4.49 33.25
N ASN A 18 -5.81 -5.31 32.22
CA ASN A 18 -5.28 -4.91 30.92
C ASN A 18 -6.38 -4.85 29.83
N HIS A 19 -7.63 -5.16 30.18
CA HIS A 19 -8.77 -5.12 29.28
C HIS A 19 -9.95 -4.37 29.92
N VAL A 20 -10.53 -3.44 29.17
CA VAL A 20 -11.75 -2.73 29.54
C VAL A 20 -12.70 -2.76 28.35
N THR A 21 -13.92 -3.25 28.56
CA THR A 21 -14.96 -3.29 27.53
C THR A 21 -15.96 -2.17 27.77
N PHE A 22 -16.16 -1.32 26.76
CA PHE A 22 -17.17 -0.27 26.77
C PHE A 22 -18.33 -0.64 25.85
N THR A 23 -19.55 -0.52 26.34
CA THR A 23 -20.76 -0.73 25.56
C THR A 23 -21.68 0.49 25.65
N PHE A 24 -22.41 0.76 24.58
CA PHE A 24 -23.35 1.87 24.48
C PHE A 24 -24.78 1.33 24.36
N PRO A 25 -25.39 0.84 25.45
CA PRO A 25 -26.67 0.14 25.40
C PRO A 25 -27.85 1.07 25.05
N LYS A 26 -27.68 2.39 25.22
CA LYS A 26 -28.67 3.40 24.86
C LYS A 26 -27.96 4.55 24.17
N VAL A 27 -28.40 4.87 22.96
CA VAL A 27 -27.91 6.00 22.20
C VAL A 27 -29.05 6.80 21.62
N LYS A 28 -28.84 8.11 21.49
CA LYS A 28 -29.77 8.97 20.79
C LYS A 28 -29.49 8.83 19.29
N SER A 29 -30.44 8.27 18.55
CA SER A 29 -30.36 8.24 17.10
C SER A 29 -30.45 9.66 16.54
N ILE A 30 -29.48 10.03 15.72
CA ILE A 30 -29.47 11.27 14.95
C ILE A 30 -29.52 10.85 13.48
N LEU A 31 -30.49 11.37 12.73
CA LEU A 31 -30.61 11.08 11.31
C LEU A 31 -29.72 12.03 10.51
N SER A 32 -29.05 11.50 9.50
CA SER A 32 -28.31 12.27 8.49
C SER A 32 -28.81 11.89 7.11
N PHE A 33 -28.77 12.85 6.18
CA PHE A 33 -29.08 12.59 4.78
C PHE A 33 -27.89 11.91 4.11
N ASP A 34 -28.14 10.74 3.52
CA ASP A 34 -27.19 10.04 2.66
C ASP A 34 -27.48 10.41 1.21
N SER A 35 -26.55 11.12 0.58
CA SER A 35 -26.67 11.58 -0.80
C SER A 35 -26.58 10.45 -1.83
N LEU A 36 -25.97 9.31 -1.50
CA LEU A 36 -25.86 8.17 -2.42
C LEU A 36 -27.19 7.45 -2.57
N THR A 37 -27.92 7.29 -1.47
CA THR A 37 -29.21 6.57 -1.44
C THR A 37 -30.43 7.49 -1.40
N SER A 38 -30.24 8.81 -1.27
CA SER A 38 -31.30 9.82 -1.11
C SER A 38 -32.21 9.58 0.10
N HIS A 39 -31.71 8.91 1.13
CA HIS A 39 -32.47 8.53 2.32
C HIS A 39 -31.91 9.19 3.59
N LEU A 40 -32.77 9.37 4.59
CA LEU A 40 -32.35 9.68 5.94
C LEU A 40 -31.93 8.38 6.64
N ILE A 41 -30.66 8.31 7.04
CA ILE A 41 -30.09 7.16 7.74
C ILE A 41 -29.69 7.55 9.17
N PRO A 42 -29.85 6.63 10.14
CA PRO A 42 -29.33 6.87 11.49
C PRO A 42 -27.79 6.86 11.47
N LEU A 43 -27.18 7.87 12.10
CA LEU A 43 -25.74 7.94 12.25
C LEU A 43 -25.25 6.89 13.27
N PRO A 44 -24.15 6.18 12.95
CA PRO A 44 -23.50 5.30 13.92
C PRO A 44 -22.85 6.12 15.04
N ILE A 45 -22.53 5.44 16.13
CA ILE A 45 -21.76 6.02 17.23
C ILE A 45 -20.31 6.18 16.78
N GLY A 46 -19.72 7.34 17.03
CA GLY A 46 -18.28 7.60 16.87
C GLY A 46 -17.61 7.84 18.21
N LEU A 47 -16.42 7.25 18.41
CA LEU A 47 -15.54 7.51 19.55
C LEU A 47 -14.23 8.10 19.02
N ALA A 48 -14.00 9.40 19.27
CA ALA A 48 -12.82 10.08 18.76
C ALA A 48 -11.58 9.86 19.65
N ASN A 49 -11.78 9.87 20.98
CA ASN A 49 -10.71 9.67 21.94
C ASN A 49 -11.25 9.00 23.20
N LEU A 50 -10.39 8.19 23.83
CA LEU A 50 -10.61 7.59 25.15
C LEU A 50 -9.30 7.66 25.92
N SER A 51 -9.34 8.28 27.09
CA SER A 51 -8.19 8.36 27.99
C SER A 51 -8.56 7.91 29.40
N PHE A 52 -7.55 7.46 30.14
CA PHE A 52 -7.66 7.12 31.54
C PHE A 52 -6.71 8.03 32.33
N PRO A 53 -7.20 9.12 32.93
CA PRO A 53 -6.33 10.11 33.58
C PRO A 53 -5.42 9.51 34.68
N ALA A 54 -5.88 8.47 35.37
CA ALA A 54 -5.10 7.75 36.36
C ALA A 54 -3.87 7.01 35.77
N LEU A 55 -3.80 6.88 34.44
CA LEU A 55 -2.73 6.23 33.69
C LEU A 55 -1.88 7.25 32.89
N ASP A 56 -2.10 8.56 33.04
CA ASP A 56 -1.36 9.59 32.27
C ASP A 56 0.16 9.56 32.53
N ASN A 57 0.56 9.03 33.69
CA ASN A 57 1.97 8.83 34.06
C ASN A 57 2.57 7.53 33.49
N LEU A 58 1.76 6.67 32.86
CA LEU A 58 2.26 5.49 32.18
C LEU A 58 2.63 5.87 30.74
N PRO A 59 3.88 5.65 30.33
CA PRO A 59 4.27 5.92 28.96
C PRO A 59 3.53 4.95 28.03
N ILE A 60 2.57 5.49 27.27
CA ILE A 60 2.07 4.81 26.07
C ILE A 60 3.14 5.08 25.00
N PRO A 61 3.87 4.06 24.53
CA PRO A 61 4.89 4.28 23.52
C PRO A 61 4.23 4.90 22.29
N ALA A 62 4.67 6.10 21.94
CA ALA A 62 4.28 6.71 20.68
C ALA A 62 4.67 5.79 19.53
N ILE A 63 3.86 5.76 18.49
CA ILE A 63 4.23 5.06 17.26
C ILE A 63 5.47 5.75 16.71
N ASP A 64 6.55 4.98 16.55
CA ASP A 64 7.74 5.47 15.87
C ASP A 64 7.47 5.54 14.37
N LEU A 65 7.10 6.75 13.91
CA LEU A 65 6.80 7.02 12.51
C LEU A 65 8.01 6.81 11.59
N GLN A 66 9.23 6.91 12.12
CA GLN A 66 10.47 6.70 11.36
C GLN A 66 10.90 5.23 11.35
N ARG A 67 10.17 4.35 12.05
CA ARG A 67 10.46 2.93 12.05
C ARG A 67 10.34 2.39 10.63
N GLN A 68 11.47 1.86 10.13
CA GLN A 68 11.47 1.15 8.86
C GLN A 68 10.76 -0.20 9.00
N PHE A 69 10.01 -0.57 7.97
CA PHE A 69 9.48 -1.91 7.80
C PHE A 69 9.91 -2.47 6.44
N SER A 70 9.93 -3.80 6.35
CA SER A 70 10.22 -4.51 5.12
C SER A 70 9.32 -5.73 4.99
N LEU A 71 8.67 -5.84 3.85
CA LEU A 71 8.00 -7.05 3.40
C LEU A 71 8.99 -7.85 2.56
N LYS A 72 9.19 -9.11 2.95
CA LYS A 72 10.09 -10.01 2.23
C LYS A 72 9.54 -10.33 0.85
N CYS A 73 10.39 -10.87 -0.02
CA CYS A 73 9.97 -11.37 -1.32
C CYS A 73 8.74 -12.29 -1.22
N GLY A 74 7.70 -11.96 -1.99
CA GLY A 74 6.44 -12.71 -2.00
C GLY A 74 5.42 -12.28 -0.94
N GLN A 75 5.77 -11.30 -0.09
CA GLN A 75 4.83 -10.66 0.84
C GLN A 75 4.32 -9.31 0.30
N GLY A 76 4.92 -8.79 -0.76
CA GLY A 76 4.39 -7.65 -1.50
C GLY A 76 3.44 -8.07 -2.62
N PRO A 77 2.71 -7.11 -3.21
CA PRO A 77 1.77 -7.38 -4.30
C PRO A 77 2.53 -7.93 -5.51
N PRO A 78 2.03 -9.00 -6.15
CA PRO A 78 2.71 -9.62 -7.28
C PRO A 78 2.69 -8.71 -8.51
N LEU A 79 3.74 -8.79 -9.32
CA LEU A 79 3.80 -8.19 -10.65
C LEU A 79 3.74 -9.31 -11.69
N GLN A 80 2.86 -9.21 -12.67
CA GLN A 80 2.73 -10.19 -13.75
C GLN A 80 3.18 -9.58 -15.07
N ILE A 81 4.03 -10.31 -15.79
CA ILE A 81 4.46 -9.94 -17.14
C ILE A 81 4.29 -11.16 -18.04
N GLY A 82 3.33 -11.09 -18.96
CA GLY A 82 2.84 -12.26 -19.69
C GLY A 82 2.34 -13.33 -18.72
N ASP A 83 2.80 -14.56 -18.90
CA ASP A 83 2.42 -15.70 -18.05
C ASP A 83 3.30 -15.84 -16.78
N VAL A 84 4.25 -14.94 -16.57
CA VAL A 84 5.20 -15.02 -15.46
C VAL A 84 4.78 -14.10 -14.31
N THR A 85 4.58 -14.69 -13.14
CA THR A 85 4.35 -13.94 -11.90
C THR A 85 5.68 -13.72 -11.18
N TYR A 86 6.02 -12.46 -10.97
CA TYR A 86 7.19 -12.03 -10.22
C TYR A 86 6.79 -11.63 -8.80
N PRO A 87 7.36 -12.28 -7.77
CA PRO A 87 7.19 -11.84 -6.39
C PRO A 87 7.88 -10.49 -6.19
N THR A 88 7.36 -9.68 -5.29
CA THR A 88 7.94 -8.38 -4.95
C THR A 88 8.29 -8.31 -3.46
N SER A 89 9.22 -7.42 -3.13
CA SER A 89 9.51 -6.98 -1.76
C SER A 89 9.23 -5.49 -1.67
N VAL A 90 8.78 -5.04 -0.49
CA VAL A 90 8.44 -3.64 -0.24
C VAL A 90 9.20 -3.14 0.97
N THR A 91 9.72 -1.94 0.90
CA THR A 91 10.35 -1.24 2.04
C THR A 91 9.81 0.16 2.15
N GLY A 92 9.59 0.61 3.38
CA GLY A 92 9.14 1.95 3.69
C GLY A 92 9.20 2.24 5.18
N THR A 93 8.58 3.33 5.58
CA THR A 93 8.43 3.78 6.97
C THR A 93 6.98 3.66 7.42
N VAL A 94 6.77 3.60 8.73
CA VAL A 94 5.42 3.67 9.30
C VAL A 94 4.74 5.00 8.93
N ALA A 95 5.47 6.11 8.81
CA ALA A 95 4.95 7.39 8.33
C ALA A 95 4.33 7.29 6.93
N GLU A 96 5.06 6.72 5.96
CA GLU A 96 4.60 6.55 4.58
C GLU A 96 3.33 5.67 4.54
N LEU A 97 3.29 4.60 5.34
CA LEU A 97 2.12 3.73 5.42
C LEU A 97 0.88 4.48 5.95
N TYR A 98 1.03 5.27 7.01
CA TYR A 98 -0.06 6.06 7.58
C TYR A 98 -0.54 7.17 6.64
N ALA A 99 0.38 7.79 5.90
CA ALA A 99 0.10 8.84 4.94
C ALA A 99 -0.42 8.31 3.60
N LEU A 100 -0.45 6.98 3.40
CA LEU A 100 -0.75 6.33 2.13
C LEU A 100 0.17 6.80 0.99
N GLU A 101 1.44 7.04 1.32
CA GLU A 101 2.45 7.48 0.36
C GLU A 101 3.04 6.30 -0.43
N PRO A 102 3.48 6.53 -1.68
CA PRO A 102 4.19 5.52 -2.46
C PRO A 102 5.48 5.07 -1.76
N MET A 103 5.69 3.76 -1.70
CA MET A 103 6.85 3.14 -1.06
C MET A 103 7.74 2.42 -2.09
N SER A 104 8.96 2.07 -1.70
CA SER A 104 9.89 1.40 -2.60
C SER A 104 9.49 -0.07 -2.77
N LEU A 105 9.27 -0.46 -4.03
CA LEU A 105 8.97 -1.82 -4.44
C LEU A 105 10.09 -2.35 -5.32
N VAL A 106 10.51 -3.58 -5.04
CA VAL A 106 11.55 -4.27 -5.81
C VAL A 106 11.01 -5.61 -6.28
N VAL A 107 11.24 -5.92 -7.56
CA VAL A 107 10.91 -7.22 -8.16
C VAL A 107 11.98 -8.24 -7.76
N CYS A 108 11.56 -9.33 -7.14
CA CYS A 108 12.44 -10.38 -6.65
C CYS A 108 12.83 -11.36 -7.77
N GLY A 109 14.05 -11.91 -7.69
CA GLY A 109 14.55 -12.91 -8.64
C GLY A 109 14.95 -12.37 -10.02
N ALA A 110 14.61 -11.12 -10.35
CA ALA A 110 15.12 -10.45 -11.54
C ALA A 110 16.60 -10.09 -11.37
N ARG A 111 17.47 -10.62 -12.25
CA ARG A 111 18.90 -10.29 -12.22
C ARG A 111 19.07 -8.81 -12.53
N ASN A 112 19.65 -8.04 -11.62
CA ASN A 112 19.77 -6.58 -11.72
C ASN A 112 18.43 -5.84 -11.95
N GLN A 113 17.30 -6.38 -11.48
CA GLN A 113 15.96 -5.82 -11.74
C GLN A 113 15.62 -5.75 -13.24
N GLN A 114 16.29 -6.55 -14.07
CA GLN A 114 16.01 -6.66 -15.50
C GLN A 114 15.14 -7.87 -15.77
N VAL A 115 14.15 -7.66 -16.63
CA VAL A 115 13.28 -8.71 -17.17
C VAL A 115 13.54 -8.82 -18.66
N THR A 116 13.84 -10.02 -19.14
CA THR A 116 13.96 -10.28 -20.58
C THR A 116 12.57 -10.49 -21.16
N LEU A 117 12.16 -9.60 -22.06
CA LEU A 117 10.90 -9.71 -22.77
C LEU A 117 11.15 -10.38 -24.12
N GLY A 118 10.31 -11.34 -24.48
CA GLY A 118 10.28 -11.89 -25.84
C GLY A 118 9.80 -10.85 -26.85
N SER A 119 10.00 -11.13 -28.14
CA SER A 119 9.39 -10.34 -29.19
C SER A 119 7.86 -10.49 -29.17
N GLY A 120 7.15 -9.44 -29.62
CA GLY A 120 5.69 -9.42 -29.72
C GLY A 120 5.02 -8.69 -28.55
N THR A 121 3.70 -8.81 -28.49
CA THR A 121 2.88 -8.17 -27.45
C THR A 121 3.04 -8.91 -26.13
N GLN A 122 3.33 -8.17 -25.06
CA GLN A 122 3.40 -8.66 -23.69
C GLN A 122 2.42 -7.86 -22.85
N GLN A 123 1.73 -8.53 -21.93
CA GLN A 123 0.82 -7.88 -20.98
C GLN A 123 1.55 -7.65 -19.65
N LEU A 124 1.35 -6.49 -19.03
CA LEU A 124 1.84 -6.20 -17.70
C LEU A 124 0.65 -5.94 -16.79
N ASP A 125 0.53 -6.75 -15.74
CA ASP A 125 -0.56 -6.67 -14.77
C ASP A 125 0.00 -6.56 -13.35
N ALA A 126 -0.73 -5.84 -12.50
CA ALA A 126 -0.47 -5.75 -11.07
C ALA A 126 -1.77 -6.05 -10.32
N PRO A 127 -2.14 -7.34 -10.20
CA PRO A 127 -3.40 -7.71 -9.58
C PRO A 127 -3.40 -7.35 -8.10
N TYR A 128 -4.53 -6.82 -7.62
CA TYR A 128 -4.71 -6.54 -6.20
C TYR A 128 -5.09 -7.82 -5.44
N THR A 129 -4.30 -8.16 -4.44
CA THR A 129 -4.39 -9.41 -3.67
C THR A 129 -5.10 -9.26 -2.33
N GLY A 130 -5.48 -8.04 -1.94
CA GLY A 130 -6.17 -7.78 -0.66
C GLY A 130 -5.24 -7.70 0.56
N ASP A 131 -3.94 -7.65 0.33
CA ASP A 131 -2.86 -7.56 1.32
C ASP A 131 -2.56 -6.11 1.77
N GLY A 132 -3.41 -5.16 1.40
CA GLY A 132 -3.34 -3.77 1.84
C GLY A 132 -2.36 -2.90 1.06
N LEU A 133 -1.64 -3.45 0.07
CA LEU A 133 -0.77 -2.69 -0.82
C LEU A 133 -1.22 -2.84 -2.28
N ARG A 134 -1.04 -1.79 -3.06
CA ARG A 134 -1.32 -1.79 -4.50
C ARG A 134 -0.17 -1.13 -5.24
N ILE A 135 0.25 -1.74 -6.34
CA ILE A 135 1.22 -1.12 -7.24
C ILE A 135 0.53 0.06 -7.94
N THR A 136 1.03 1.27 -7.72
CA THR A 136 0.45 2.51 -8.27
C THR A 136 1.12 2.94 -9.58
N THR A 137 2.40 2.63 -9.73
CA THR A 137 3.24 3.10 -10.85
C THR A 137 4.25 2.02 -11.18
N VAL A 138 4.48 1.81 -12.46
CA VAL A 138 5.53 0.94 -12.99
C VAL A 138 6.20 1.67 -14.14
N ASP A 139 7.51 1.90 -14.01
CA ASP A 139 8.32 2.49 -15.06
C ASP A 139 9.08 1.38 -15.82
N LEU A 140 8.87 1.31 -17.13
CA LEU A 140 9.56 0.37 -18.00
C LEU A 140 10.69 1.08 -18.75
N LEU A 141 11.93 0.87 -18.26
CA LEU A 141 13.12 1.42 -18.87
C LEU A 141 13.79 0.37 -19.77
N GLY A 142 13.66 0.54 -21.08
CA GLY A 142 14.32 -0.34 -22.04
C GLY A 142 15.82 -0.06 -22.16
N THR A 143 16.66 -1.09 -22.09
CA THR A 143 18.04 -1.02 -22.59
C THR A 143 18.03 -1.23 -24.09
N ARG A 144 18.31 -0.19 -24.89
CA ARG A 144 18.58 -0.39 -26.32
C ARG A 144 19.85 -1.22 -26.46
N LEU A 145 19.72 -2.46 -26.92
CA LEU A 145 20.85 -3.20 -27.47
C LEU A 145 21.22 -2.54 -28.80
N ALA A 146 22.49 -2.16 -28.97
CA ALA A 146 22.99 -1.65 -30.24
C ALA A 146 22.71 -2.68 -31.34
N ALA A 147 22.13 -2.26 -32.46
CA ALA A 147 21.88 -3.13 -33.59
C ALA A 147 23.21 -3.80 -34.03
N PRO A 148 23.21 -5.10 -34.38
CA PRO A 148 24.38 -5.72 -34.98
C PRO A 148 24.78 -4.90 -36.20
N ALA A 149 26.05 -4.47 -36.26
CA ALA A 149 26.55 -3.77 -37.44
C ALA A 149 26.30 -4.65 -38.67
N PRO A 150 25.78 -4.11 -39.79
CA PRO A 150 25.64 -4.90 -41.01
C PRO A 150 27.02 -5.47 -41.38
N PRO A 151 27.09 -6.73 -41.86
CA PRO A 151 28.36 -7.29 -42.31
C PRO A 151 28.93 -6.34 -43.38
N ARG A 152 30.19 -5.95 -43.21
CA ARG A 152 30.94 -5.22 -44.25
C ARG A 152 31.14 -6.19 -45.42
N GLY A 153 30.14 -6.29 -46.29
CA GLY A 153 30.25 -6.95 -47.57
C GLY A 153 31.18 -6.11 -48.46
N ASN A 154 32.32 -6.67 -48.84
CA ASN A 154 33.18 -6.09 -49.86
C ASN A 154 32.51 -6.31 -51.23
N TYR A 155 31.66 -5.38 -51.65
CA TYR A 155 31.17 -5.36 -53.02
C TYR A 155 32.25 -4.74 -53.92
N THR A 156 32.98 -5.58 -54.65
CA THR A 156 33.80 -5.13 -55.78
C THR A 156 32.88 -4.73 -56.92
N ALA A 157 32.78 -3.42 -57.19
CA ALA A 157 32.14 -2.92 -58.40
C ALA A 157 33.07 -3.16 -59.59
N THR A 158 32.78 -4.19 -60.40
CA THR A 158 33.43 -4.35 -61.71
C THR A 158 32.74 -3.41 -62.70
N SER A 159 33.41 -2.32 -63.04
CA SER A 159 32.96 -1.42 -64.10
C SER A 159 33.22 -2.06 -65.46
N LEU A 160 32.16 -2.37 -66.22
CA LEU A 160 32.25 -2.73 -67.64
C LEU A 160 32.02 -1.46 -68.47
N LEU A 161 33.11 -0.92 -68.98
CA LEU A 161 33.15 0.05 -70.08
C LEU A 161 34.13 -0.52 -71.11
N GLY A 162 33.62 -0.87 -72.30
CA GLY A 162 34.38 -1.39 -73.44
C GLY A 162 33.72 -2.58 -74.09
#